data_AF-A0A7V9JTT0-F1
#
_entry.id   AF-A0A7V9JTT0-F1
#
_cell.length_a   1.000
_cell.length_b   1.000
_cell.length_c   1.000
_cell.angle_alpha   90.00
_cell.angle_beta   90.00
_cell.angle_gamma   90.00
#
_symmetry.space_group_name_H-M   'P 1'
#
loop_
_entity.id
_entity.type
_entity.pdbx_description
1 polymer ?
#
loop_
_entity_poly.entity_id
_entity_poly.type
_entity_poly.pdbx_seq_one_letter_code
_entity_poly.pdbx_strand_id
1 'polypeptide(L)'
;MRTSASVSAPRRTRSSRTDRLSADPTRLPIARILAIGDELVLGRTVDTNSTHIARWLSDRGFRVDLVQTVGDGTGAIVSALGRAADGAAFVVCTGGLGP
;
A
#
# COMPACT_ATOMS: atom_id res chain seq x y z
N MET A 1 38.14 55.51 -3.89
CA MET A 1 37.24 55.34 -5.04
C MET A 1 36.83 53.88 -5.11
N ARG A 2 35.55 53.60 -5.37
CA ARG A 2 34.77 52.43 -4.93
C ARG A 2 35.09 51.10 -5.67
N THR A 3 34.99 49.99 -4.93
CA THR A 3 34.43 48.64 -5.27
C THR A 3 34.97 47.90 -6.51
N SER A 4 35.36 46.63 -6.41
CA SER A 4 34.37 45.54 -6.48
C SER A 4 34.88 44.22 -5.87
N ALA A 5 33.92 43.52 -5.24
CA ALA A 5 34.11 42.33 -4.44
C ALA A 5 34.15 41.05 -5.29
N SER A 6 34.96 40.10 -4.82
CA SER A 6 34.88 38.68 -5.15
C SER A 6 33.57 38.09 -4.62
N VAL A 7 32.80 37.39 -5.45
CA VAL A 7 31.83 36.39 -4.95
C VAL A 7 31.84 35.16 -5.85
N SER A 8 32.11 34.05 -5.16
CA SER A 8 32.17 32.66 -5.56
C SER A 8 30.88 32.14 -6.21
N ALA A 9 31.05 31.25 -7.20
CA ALA A 9 29.97 30.44 -7.74
C ALA A 9 29.83 29.14 -6.93
N PRO A 10 28.66 28.85 -6.32
CA PRO A 10 28.31 27.48 -5.99
C PRO A 10 27.58 26.88 -7.20
N ARG A 11 28.27 25.93 -7.84
CA ARG A 11 27.74 25.03 -8.87
C ARG A 11 26.41 24.46 -8.39
N ARG A 12 25.30 24.89 -9.01
CA ARG A 12 23.95 24.38 -8.74
C ARG A 12 23.84 22.95 -9.26
N THR A 13 24.30 21.99 -8.48
CA THR A 13 23.78 20.63 -8.57
C THR A 13 22.37 20.65 -7.99
N ARG A 14 21.38 20.99 -8.83
CA ARG A 14 19.97 20.77 -8.48
C ARG A 14 19.68 19.28 -8.57
N SER A 15 20.03 18.64 -7.45
CA SER A 15 19.59 17.33 -6.98
C SER A 15 18.19 16.99 -7.49
N SER A 16 18.11 15.83 -8.13
CA SER A 16 16.91 15.21 -8.65
C SER A 16 15.84 15.09 -7.55
N ARG A 17 14.59 15.39 -7.90
CA ARG A 17 13.39 15.26 -7.04
C ARG A 17 13.21 13.87 -6.41
N THR A 18 13.98 12.87 -6.82
CA THR A 18 13.94 11.48 -6.37
C THR A 18 14.67 11.20 -5.05
N ASP A 19 15.51 12.11 -4.54
CA ASP A 19 16.37 11.83 -3.37
C ASP A 19 15.76 12.21 -2.00
N ARG A 20 14.56 12.82 -1.98
CA ARG A 20 13.89 13.23 -0.72
C ARG A 20 12.85 12.26 -0.20
N LEU A 21 12.70 11.09 -0.82
CA LEU A 21 12.11 9.93 -0.14
C LEU A 21 13.22 9.27 0.69
N SER A 22 13.84 10.06 1.58
CA SER A 22 14.68 9.54 2.64
C SER A 22 13.80 8.57 3.43
N ALA A 23 14.23 7.32 3.48
CA ALA A 23 13.55 6.18 4.05
C ALA A 23 13.24 6.38 5.54
N ASP A 24 12.15 7.07 5.83
CA ASP A 24 11.47 6.94 7.11
C ASP A 24 10.65 5.65 7.03
N PRO A 25 11.09 4.53 7.65
CA PRO A 25 10.32 3.28 7.65
C PRO A 25 8.94 3.45 8.28
N THR A 26 8.67 4.57 8.97
CA THR A 26 7.34 4.88 9.50
C THR A 26 6.36 5.41 8.45
N ARG A 27 6.80 5.68 7.20
CA ARG A 27 5.96 6.19 6.10
C ARG A 27 5.76 5.22 4.94
N LEU A 28 5.82 3.90 5.18
CA LEU A 28 5.51 2.94 4.13
C LEU A 28 4.05 3.11 3.66
N PRO A 29 3.79 3.18 2.34
CA PRO A 29 2.44 3.25 1.80
C PRO A 29 1.61 2.05 2.26
N ILE A 30 0.36 2.31 2.62
CA ILE A 30 -0.55 1.30 3.17
C ILE A 30 -1.16 0.51 2.02
N ALA A 31 -1.08 -0.81 2.09
CA ALA A 31 -1.83 -1.73 1.25
C ALA A 31 -2.75 -2.58 2.12
N ARG A 32 -3.93 -2.94 1.63
CA ARG A 32 -4.89 -3.78 2.37
C ARG A 32 -5.38 -4.92 1.52
N ILE A 33 -5.79 -6.00 2.16
CA ILE A 33 -6.23 -7.21 1.47
C ILE A 33 -7.67 -7.52 1.88
N LEU A 34 -8.51 -7.76 0.88
CA LEU A 34 -9.89 -8.20 1.03
C LEU A 34 -10.03 -9.59 0.40
N ALA A 35 -10.14 -10.62 1.22
CA ALA A 35 -10.43 -11.97 0.79
C ALA A 35 -11.95 -12.20 0.74
N ILE A 36 -12.45 -12.67 -0.39
CA ILE A 36 -13.88 -12.83 -0.69
C ILE A 36 -14.16 -14.33 -0.90
N GLY A 37 -15.11 -14.87 -0.15
CA GLY A 37 -15.60 -16.24 -0.32
C GLY A 37 -16.29 -16.75 0.93
N ASP A 38 -17.51 -17.28 0.78
CA ASP A 38 -18.25 -17.87 1.90
C ASP A 38 -17.51 -19.06 2.52
N GLU A 39 -16.75 -19.82 1.73
CA GLU A 39 -15.92 -20.93 2.21
C GLU A 39 -14.80 -20.49 3.16
N LEU A 40 -14.28 -19.26 2.99
CA LEU A 40 -13.28 -18.69 3.88
C LEU A 40 -13.92 -18.24 5.19
N VAL A 41 -15.08 -17.56 5.12
CA VAL A 41 -15.83 -17.12 6.30
C VAL A 41 -16.32 -18.29 7.14
N LEU A 42 -16.80 -19.36 6.49
CA LEU A 42 -17.28 -20.58 7.15
C LEU A 42 -16.14 -21.51 7.60
N GLY A 43 -14.88 -21.16 7.35
CA GLY A 43 -13.71 -21.96 7.75
C GLY A 43 -13.58 -23.30 7.03
N ARG A 44 -14.21 -23.45 5.86
CA ARG A 44 -14.08 -24.66 5.02
C ARG A 44 -12.77 -24.68 4.25
N THR A 45 -12.22 -23.49 3.97
CA THR A 45 -10.95 -23.29 3.28
C THR A 45 -10.08 -22.36 4.11
N VAL A 46 -8.78 -22.67 4.18
CA VAL A 46 -7.79 -21.81 4.83
C VAL A 46 -7.35 -20.73 3.83
N ASP A 47 -7.40 -19.46 4.24
CA ASP A 47 -6.90 -18.34 3.43
C ASP A 47 -5.36 -18.30 3.38
N THR A 48 -4.80 -19.00 2.40
CA THR A 48 -3.36 -18.94 2.11
C THR A 48 -2.98 -17.77 1.19
N ASN A 49 -3.95 -17.25 0.42
CA ASN A 49 -3.72 -16.20 -0.57
C ASN A 49 -3.34 -14.89 0.11
N SER A 50 -4.11 -14.48 1.13
CA SER A 50 -3.80 -13.24 1.87
C SER A 50 -2.44 -13.31 2.53
N THR A 51 -2.04 -14.47 3.05
CA THR A 51 -0.69 -14.67 3.64
C THR A 51 0.40 -14.50 2.58
N HIS A 52 0.23 -15.08 1.39
CA HIS A 52 1.19 -14.93 0.29
C HIS A 52 1.28 -13.48 -0.19
N ILE A 53 0.14 -12.82 -0.43
CA ILE A 53 0.06 -11.44 -0.90
C ILE A 53 0.67 -10.49 0.14
N ALA A 54 0.37 -10.66 1.43
CA ALA A 54 0.91 -9.79 2.48
C ALA A 54 2.44 -9.84 2.57
N ARG A 55 3.03 -11.03 2.44
CA ARG A 55 4.49 -11.20 2.36
C ARG A 55 5.06 -10.53 1.12
N TRP A 56 4.47 -10.81 -0.05
CA TRP A 56 4.90 -10.25 -1.32
C TRP A 56 4.88 -8.71 -1.34
N LEU A 57 3.87 -8.10 -0.71
CA LEU A 57 3.72 -6.65 -0.55
C LEU A 57 4.75 -6.07 0.43
N SER A 58 4.96 -6.75 1.56
CA SER A 58 5.92 -6.34 2.58
C SER A 58 7.34 -6.31 2.02
N ASP A 59 7.71 -7.32 1.23
CA ASP A 59 9.00 -7.40 0.53
C ASP A 59 9.20 -6.26 -0.49
N ARG A 60 8.13 -5.57 -0.89
CA ARG A 60 8.12 -4.45 -1.85
C ARG A 60 7.93 -3.08 -1.21
N GLY A 61 8.04 -3.00 0.12
CA GLY A 61 7.97 -1.72 0.84
C GLY A 61 6.55 -1.19 1.05
N PHE A 62 5.54 -2.07 1.04
CA PHE A 62 4.19 -1.72 1.48
C PHE A 62 3.96 -2.18 2.91
N ARG A 63 3.23 -1.38 3.70
CA ARG A 63 2.74 -1.79 5.01
C ARG A 63 1.35 -2.36 4.84
N VAL A 64 1.20 -3.66 5.11
CA VAL A 64 -0.13 -4.29 5.19
C VAL A 64 -0.66 -4.14 6.61
N ASP A 65 -1.67 -3.27 6.79
CA ASP A 65 -2.27 -2.99 8.11
C ASP A 65 -3.66 -3.61 8.30
N LEU A 66 -4.25 -4.15 7.23
CA LEU A 66 -5.54 -4.84 7.26
C LEU A 66 -5.55 -6.02 6.27
N VAL A 67 -5.96 -7.16 6.80
CA VAL A 67 -6.46 -8.31 6.01
C VAL A 67 -7.86 -8.60 6.53
N GLN A 68 -8.85 -8.55 5.65
CA GLN A 68 -10.24 -8.81 5.99
C GLN A 68 -10.81 -9.90 5.10
N THR A 69 -11.48 -10.88 5.70
CA THR A 69 -12.27 -11.90 4.99
C THR A 69 -13.75 -11.51 5.00
N VAL A 70 -14.43 -11.63 3.87
CA VAL A 70 -15.87 -11.37 3.71
C VAL A 70 -16.51 -12.45 2.85
N GLY A 71 -17.83 -12.63 3.00
CA GLY A 71 -18.61 -13.54 2.15
C GLY A 71 -18.93 -12.94 0.78
N ASP A 72 -19.58 -13.74 -0.07
CA ASP A 72 -19.85 -13.41 -1.48
C ASP A 72 -21.01 -12.42 -1.69
N GLY A 73 -21.70 -12.02 -0.62
CA GLY A 73 -22.77 -11.04 -0.69
C GLY A 73 -22.27 -9.66 -1.15
N THR A 74 -22.81 -9.14 -2.26
CA THR A 74 -22.44 -7.83 -2.83
C THR A 74 -22.43 -6.70 -1.79
N GLY A 75 -23.42 -6.66 -0.90
CA GLY A 75 -23.48 -5.65 0.17
C GLY A 75 -22.32 -5.75 1.17
N ALA A 76 -21.90 -6.97 1.51
CA ALA A 76 -20.77 -7.21 2.38
C ALA A 76 -19.46 -6.76 1.72
N ILE A 77 -19.27 -7.10 0.43
CA ILE A 77 -18.11 -6.71 -0.37
C ILE A 77 -18.01 -5.18 -0.47
N VAL A 78 -19.10 -4.49 -0.86
CA VAL A 78 -19.12 -3.03 -1.02
C VAL A 78 -18.80 -2.34 0.31
N SER A 79 -19.41 -2.79 1.40
CA SER A 79 -19.20 -2.22 2.73
C SER A 79 -17.75 -2.40 3.21
N ALA A 80 -17.17 -3.57 2.99
CA ALA A 80 -15.79 -3.85 3.37
C ALA A 80 -14.77 -3.14 2.50
N LEU A 81 -15.00 -3.07 1.19
CA LEU A 81 -14.14 -2.32 0.28
C LEU A 81 -14.14 -0.83 0.62
N GLY A 82 -15.30 -0.26 0.97
CA GLY A 82 -15.39 1.14 1.41
C GLY A 82 -14.53 1.43 2.65
N ARG A 83 -14.58 0.55 3.67
CA ARG A 83 -13.72 0.66 4.86
C ARG A 83 -12.24 0.45 4.53
N ALA A 84 -11.92 -0.51 3.67
CA ALA A 84 -10.55 -0.83 3.31
C ALA A 84 -9.90 0.28 2.47
N ALA A 85 -10.66 0.96 1.60
CA ALA A 85 -10.12 2.00 0.73
C ALA A 85 -9.66 3.25 1.49
N ASP A 86 -10.27 3.57 2.64
CA ASP A 86 -10.00 4.81 3.35
C ASP A 86 -8.56 4.89 3.88
N GLY A 87 -7.76 5.78 3.28
CA GLY A 87 -6.34 5.99 3.63
C GLY A 87 -5.37 4.93 3.10
N ALA A 88 -5.82 3.92 2.35
CA ALA A 88 -4.96 2.95 1.69
C ALA A 88 -4.47 3.46 0.32
N ALA A 89 -3.24 3.11 -0.06
CA ALA A 89 -2.75 3.36 -1.42
C ALA A 89 -3.49 2.49 -2.45
N PHE A 90 -3.81 1.24 -2.06
CA PHE A 90 -4.69 0.35 -2.81
C PHE A 90 -5.22 -0.77 -1.91
N VAL A 91 -6.25 -1.46 -2.41
CA VAL A 91 -6.80 -2.68 -1.84
C VAL A 91 -6.63 -3.81 -2.85
N VAL A 92 -6.11 -4.95 -2.42
CA VAL A 92 -6.05 -6.18 -3.20
C VAL A 92 -7.26 -7.03 -2.84
N CYS A 93 -8.09 -7.33 -3.83
CA CYS A 93 -9.19 -8.28 -3.66
C CYS A 93 -8.76 -9.67 -4.19
N THR A 94 -9.08 -10.73 -3.45
CA THR A 94 -8.82 -12.13 -3.85
C THR A 94 -10.02 -13.00 -3.53
N GLY A 95 -10.24 -14.07 -4.30
CA GLY A 95 -11.42 -14.93 -4.16
C GLY A 95 -12.69 -14.32 -4.77
N GLY A 96 -13.82 -15.01 -4.67
CA GLY A 96 -15.09 -14.59 -5.29
C GLY A 96 -15.13 -14.63 -6.83
N LEU A 97 -14.11 -15.22 -7.46
CA LEU A 97 -13.99 -15.40 -8.92
C LEU A 97 -14.45 -16.81 -9.33
N GLY A 98 -15.55 -17.31 -8.77
CA GLY A 98 -16.14 -18.56 -9.24
C GLY A 98 -16.24 -18.60 -10.78
N PRO A 99 -16.28 -19.79 -11.41
CA PRO A 99 -16.30 -19.92 -12.87
C PRO A 99 -17.44 -19.11 -13.53
#